data_AF-A0A924KXV6-F1
#
_entry.id   AF-A0A924KXV6-F1
#
_cell.length_a   1.000
_cell.length_b   1.000
_cell.length_c   1.000
_cell.angle_alpha   90.00
_cell.angle_beta   90.00
_cell.angle_gamma   90.00
#
_symmetry.space_group_name_H-M   'P 1'
#
loop_
_entity.id
_entity.type
_entity.pdbx_description
1 polymer ?
#
loop_
_entity_poly.entity_id
_entity_poly.type
_entity_poly.pdbx_seq_one_letter_code
_entity_poly.pdbx_strand_id
1 'polypeptide(L)' 'MINDKGEIGFFYLSSGNTSDSNAKSVIRITKEICGKMVGDKGYIGKALTGLLFGDGAQLITAVRRNKKKLLSNEE' A
#
# COMPACT_ATOMS: atom_id res chain seq x y z
N MET A 1 -8.69 -6.29 -2.93
CA MET A 1 -9.76 -5.27 -2.99
C MET A 1 -11.09 -5.98 -2.86
N ILE A 2 -12.00 -5.45 -2.04
CA ILE A 2 -13.34 -6.01 -1.86
C ILE A 2 -14.33 -4.98 -2.40
N ASN A 3 -15.32 -5.42 -3.18
CA ASN A 3 -16.36 -4.52 -3.68
C ASN A 3 -17.45 -4.27 -2.62
N ASP A 4 -18.43 -3.45 -2.96
CA ASP A 4 -19.59 -3.11 -2.13
C ASP A 4 -20.45 -4.33 -1.73
N LYS A 5 -20.32 -5.44 -2.46
CA LYS A 5 -21.02 -6.71 -2.20
C LYS A 5 -20.20 -7.69 -1.35
N GLY A 6 -18.98 -7.34 -0.95
CA GLY A 6 -18.13 -8.24 -0.16
C GLY A 6 -17.31 -9.23 -0.99
N GLU A 7 -17.26 -9.08 -2.32
CA GLU A 7 -16.54 -9.98 -3.21
C GLU A 7 -15.10 -9.51 -3.47
N ILE A 8 -14.18 -10.45 -3.69
CA ILE A 8 -12.80 -10.12 -4.09
C ILE A 8 -12.81 -9.68 -5.55
N GLY A 9 -12.68 -8.36 -5.79
CA GLY A 9 -12.63 -7.83 -7.15
C GLY A 9 -11.25 -7.98 -7.81
N PHE A 10 -10.19 -7.75 -7.04
CA PHE A 10 -8.81 -7.79 -7.54
C PHE A 10 -7.86 -8.38 -6.50
N PHE A 11 -7.02 -9.31 -6.96
CA PHE A 11 -5.91 -9.90 -6.21
C PHE A 11 -4.68 -10.04 -7.12
N TYR A 12 -3.51 -10.13 -6.50
CA TYR A 12 -2.25 -10.36 -7.19
C TYR A 12 -1.53 -11.51 -6.49
N LEU A 13 -1.16 -12.54 -7.25
CA LEU A 13 -0.37 -13.66 -6.76
C LEU A 13 1.10 -13.41 -7.13
N SER A 14 1.95 -13.22 -6.14
CA SER A 14 3.40 -13.11 -6.33
C SER A 14 4.06 -14.49 -6.31
N SER A 15 5.26 -14.58 -6.86
CA SER A 15 6.14 -15.73 -6.62
C SER A 15 6.46 -15.84 -5.13
N GLY A 16 6.58 -17.05 -4.59
CA GLY A 16 6.78 -17.27 -3.14
C GLY A 16 8.05 -16.67 -2.55
N ASN A 17 9.02 -16.26 -3.38
CA ASN A 17 10.23 -15.56 -2.97
C ASN A 17 10.12 -14.01 -3.03
N THR A 18 8.97 -13.48 -3.45
CA THR A 18 8.74 -12.04 -3.63
C THR A 18 7.98 -11.49 -2.44
N SER A 19 8.59 -10.54 -1.73
CA SER A 19 7.92 -9.82 -0.64
C SER A 19 6.64 -9.13 -1.11
N ASP A 20 5.58 -9.18 -0.31
CA ASP A 20 4.31 -8.49 -0.62
C ASP A 20 4.48 -6.97 -0.66
N SER A 21 5.48 -6.45 0.06
CA SER A 21 5.87 -5.03 0.04
C SER A 21 6.70 -4.63 -1.18
N ASN A 22 6.92 -5.54 -2.13
CA ASN A 22 7.61 -5.22 -3.38
C ASN A 22 6.83 -4.15 -4.15
N ALA A 23 7.49 -3.03 -4.45
CA ALA A 23 6.85 -1.89 -5.09
C ALA A 23 6.19 -2.25 -6.43
N LYS A 24 6.76 -3.15 -7.23
CA LYS A 24 6.17 -3.56 -8.51
C LYS A 24 4.85 -4.32 -8.30
N SER A 25 4.82 -5.21 -7.31
CA SER A 25 3.61 -5.97 -6.96
C SER A 25 2.52 -5.03 -6.46
N VAL A 26 2.87 -4.10 -5.58
CA VAL A 26 1.93 -3.14 -4.99
C VAL A 26 1.41 -2.18 -6.07
N ILE A 27 2.26 -1.54 -6.85
CA ILE A 27 1.84 -0.64 -7.94
C ILE A 27 0.92 -1.37 -8.93
N ARG A 28 1.21 -2.64 -9.23
CA ARG A 28 0.39 -3.42 -10.16
C ARG A 28 -1.01 -3.69 -9.63
N ILE A 29 -1.17 -3.99 -8.34
CA ILE A 29 -2.49 -4.21 -7.74
C ILE A 29 -3.23 -2.90 -7.45
N THR A 30 -2.52 -1.77 -7.32
CA THR A 30 -3.10 -0.46 -7.01
C THR A 30 -3.26 0.48 -8.19
N LYS A 31 -2.86 0.08 -9.41
CA LYS A 31 -2.78 0.96 -10.58
C LYS A 31 -4.06 1.77 -10.88
N GLU A 32 -5.22 1.17 -10.68
CA GLU A 32 -6.54 1.77 -10.95
C GLU A 32 -7.28 2.14 -9.65
N ILE A 33 -6.58 2.14 -8.51
CA ILE A 33 -7.14 2.42 -7.20
C ILE A 33 -6.64 3.76 -6.71
N CYS A 34 -7.57 4.66 -6.40
CA CYS A 34 -7.30 5.95 -5.79
C CYS A 34 -7.96 6.06 -4.40
N GLY A 35 -7.55 7.05 -3.61
CA GLY A 35 -8.07 7.29 -2.27
C GLY A 35 -7.24 6.63 -1.17
N LYS A 36 -7.88 6.22 -0.08
CA LYS A 36 -7.18 5.74 1.13
C LYS A 36 -7.08 4.22 1.13
N MET A 37 -5.87 3.71 1.28
CA MET A 37 -5.60 2.28 1.47
C MET A 37 -5.08 2.03 2.89
N VAL A 38 -5.59 0.98 3.53
CA VAL A 38 -5.08 0.53 4.83
C VAL A 38 -4.24 -0.73 4.62
N GLY A 39 -2.98 -0.68 5.03
CA GLY A 39 -2.04 -1.79 4.89
C GLY A 39 -1.37 -2.16 6.21
N ASP A 40 -0.76 -3.34 6.23
CA ASP A 40 0.02 -3.78 7.39
C ASP A 40 1.35 -3.01 7.55
N LYS A 41 1.95 -3.09 8.74
CA LYS A 41 3.26 -2.52 9.08
C LYS A 41 4.40 -3.03 8.18
N GLY A 42 4.21 -4.15 7.49
CA GLY A 42 5.13 -4.66 6.46
C GLY A 42 5.30 -3.72 5.27
N TYR A 43 4.28 -2.92 4.93
CA TYR A 43 4.25 -2.03 3.75
C TYR A 43 4.85 -0.64 3.99
N ILE A 44 5.44 -0.41 5.16
CA ILE A 44 6.04 0.88 5.52
C ILE A 44 7.38 1.08 4.82
N GLY A 45 7.35 1.56 3.57
CA GLY A 45 8.53 1.99 2.82
C GLY A 45 8.35 3.41 2.29
N LYS A 46 9.30 4.33 2.55
CA LYS A 46 9.17 5.75 2.14
C LYS A 46 8.97 5.89 0.63
N ALA A 47 9.72 5.11 -0.16
CA ALA A 47 9.58 5.08 -1.62
C ALA A 47 8.21 4.55 -2.06
N LEU A 48 7.71 3.48 -1.42
CA LEU A 48 6.40 2.91 -1.74
C LEU A 48 5.27 3.89 -1.46
N THR A 49 5.29 4.53 -0.28
CA THR A 49 4.30 5.54 0.09
C THR A 49 4.33 6.73 -0.86
N GLY A 50 5.51 7.19 -1.29
CA GLY A 50 5.64 8.29 -2.25
C GLY A 50 5.11 7.93 -3.64
N LEU A 51 5.39 6.70 -4.12
CA LEU A 51 4.87 6.22 -5.41
C LEU A 51 3.35 6.14 -5.40
N LEU A 52 2.77 5.52 -4.38
CA LEU A 52 1.32 5.42 -4.22
C LEU A 52 0.66 6.79 -4.12
N PHE A 53 1.26 7.71 -3.36
CA PHE A 53 0.73 9.07 -3.22
C PHE A 53 0.75 9.82 -4.57
N GLY A 54 1.80 9.66 -5.36
CA GLY A 54 1.88 10.21 -6.73
C GLY A 54 0.79 9.68 -7.66
N ASP A 55 0.35 8.43 -7.46
CA ASP A 55 -0.74 7.78 -8.20
C ASP A 55 -2.13 8.07 -7.59
N GLY A 56 -2.23 8.95 -6.58
CA GLY A 56 -3.50 9.31 -5.93
C GLY A 56 -3.99 8.31 -4.87
N ALA A 57 -3.13 7.39 -4.43
CA ALA A 57 -3.40 6.41 -3.39
C ALA A 57 -2.62 6.72 -2.09
N GLN A 58 -3.33 7.11 -1.04
CA GLN A 58 -2.75 7.36 0.29
C GLN A 58 -2.67 6.05 1.08
N LEU A 59 -1.45 5.55 1.31
CA LEU A 59 -1.22 4.37 2.15
C LEU A 59 -1.18 4.72 3.65
N ILE A 60 -2.18 4.25 4.39
CA ILE A 60 -2.31 4.34 5.84
C ILE A 60 -1.81 3.02 6.45
N THR A 61 -0.85 3.11 7.37
CA THR A 61 -0.29 1.96 8.07
C THR A 61 -0.11 2.28 9.55
N ALA A 62 -0.11 1.26 10.40
CA ALA A 62 0.27 1.45 11.79
C ALA A 62 1.77 1.78 11.91
N VAL A 63 2.17 2.60 12.88
CA VAL A 63 3.58 2.97 13.08
C VAL A 63 4.36 1.78 13.66
N ARG A 64 5.61 1.57 13.19
CA ARG A 64 6.56 0.63 13.82
C ARG A 64 7.13 1.23 15.09
N ARG A 65 7.21 0.44 16.17
CA ARG A 65 7.68 0.87 17.50
C ARG A 65 9.05 1.57 17.48
N ASN A 66 9.94 1.18 16.56
CA ASN A 66 11.31 1.72 16.46
C ASN A 66 11.51 2.70 15.30
N LYS A 67 10.45 3.15 14.62
CA LYS A 67 10.60 4.17 13.57
C LYS A 67 10.76 5.54 14.21
N LYS A 68 11.82 6.28 13.83
CA LYS A 68 11.87 7.73 14.04
C LYS A 68 10.64 8.33 13.35
N LYS A 69 9.90 9.15 14.10
CA LYS A 69 8.64 9.77 13.70
C LYS A 69 8.79 10.47 12.35
N LEU A 70 8.31 9.84 11.28
CA LEU A 70 8.02 10.50 10.01
C LEU A 70 6.51 10.65 9.97
N LEU A 71 6.02 11.66 10.70
CA LEU A 71 4.74 12.26 10.41
C LEU A 71 4.99 13.30 9.33
N SER A 72 4.61 12.97 8.11
CA SER A 72 4.06 13.94 7.17
C SER A 72 3.65 13.18 5.92
N ASN A 73 2.37 13.25 5.64
CA ASN A 73 1.80 13.58 4.34
C ASN A 73 0.51 14.32 4.72
N GLU A 74 0.70 15.51 5.29
CA GLU A 74 -0.33 16.50 5.51
C GLU A 74 -0.54 17.20 4.16
N GLU A 75 -1.68 16.95 3.53
CA GLU A 75 -2.66 17.94 3.05
C GLU A 75 -4.05 17.31 3.22
#